data_AF-A0A9C9N4H0-F1
#
_entry.id   AF-A0A9C9N4H0-F1
#
_cell.length_a   1.000
_cell.length_b   1.000
_cell.length_c   1.000
_cell.angle_alpha   90.00
_cell.angle_beta   90.00
_cell.angle_gamma   90.00
#
_symmetry.space_group_name_H-M   'P 1'
#
loop_
_entity.id
_entity.type
_entity.pdbx_description
1 polymer ?
#
loop_
_entity_poly.entity_id
_entity_poly.type
_entity_poly.pdbx_seq_one_letter_code
_entity_poly.pdbx_strand_id
1 'polypeptide(L)' 'MGRAHNVAIASLPGYTLPGDVSASDRYFERDVVAPPFRLNPDGTMDVPQGPGIGVAVDREFLDRVTVRRELFRM' A
#
# COMPACT_ATOMS: atom_id res chain seq x y z
N MET A 1 -2.43 2.13 -1.78
CA MET A 1 -2.12 1.77 -3.19
C MET A 1 -0.68 2.12 -3.59
N GLY A 2 -0.26 3.38 -3.57
CA GLY A 2 1.12 3.77 -3.94
C GLY A 2 2.19 3.08 -3.12
N ARG A 3 1.99 2.95 -1.80
CA ARG A 3 2.90 2.22 -0.90
C ARG A 3 3.20 0.79 -1.34
N ALA A 4 2.19 0.06 -1.85
CA ALA A 4 2.37 -1.31 -2.32
C ALA A 4 3.29 -1.39 -3.54
N HIS A 5 3.18 -0.44 -4.48
CA HIS A 5 4.11 -0.33 -5.60
C HIS A 5 5.53 -0.01 -5.11
N ASN A 6 5.66 0.91 -4.15
CA ASN A 6 6.96 1.29 -3.59
C ASN A 6 7.64 0.10 -2.91
N VAL A 7 6.91 -0.69 -2.11
CA VAL A 7 7.45 -1.89 -1.45
C VAL A 7 7.91 -2.91 -2.50
N ALA A 8 7.13 -3.13 -3.56
CA ALA A 8 7.51 -4.05 -4.63
C ALA A 8 8.81 -3.60 -5.33
N ILE A 9 8.93 -2.31 -5.69
CA ILE A 9 10.16 -1.79 -6.32
C ILE A 9 11.35 -1.85 -5.35
N ALA A 10 11.14 -1.51 -4.07
CA ALA A 10 12.18 -1.54 -3.05
C ALA A 10 12.71 -2.96 -2.76
N SER A 11 11.98 -4.02 -3.15
CA SER A 11 12.42 -5.41 -3.03
C SER A 11 13.40 -5.86 -4.12
N LEU A 12 13.64 -5.03 -5.15
CA LEU A 12 14.54 -5.38 -6.24
C LEU A 12 16.02 -5.32 -5.82
N PRO A 13 16.88 -6.15 -6.45
CA PRO A 13 18.32 -6.02 -6.29
C PRO A 13 18.80 -4.59 -6.63
N GLY A 14 19.69 -4.04 -5.81
CA GLY A 14 20.23 -2.69 -5.98
C GLY A 14 19.55 -1.63 -5.10
N TYR A 15 18.38 -1.90 -4.54
CA TYR A 15 17.79 -1.10 -3.46
C TYR A 15 18.40 -1.51 -2.11
N THR A 16 19.63 -1.05 -1.84
CA THR A 16 20.43 -1.48 -0.67
C THR A 16 20.39 -0.50 0.50
N LEU A 17 19.78 0.67 0.33
CA LEU A 17 19.58 1.66 1.38
C LEU A 17 18.09 1.69 1.78
N PRO A 18 17.76 1.92 3.06
CA PRO A 18 16.37 2.09 3.49
C PRO A 18 15.70 3.25 2.73
N GLY A 19 14.55 2.96 2.13
CA GLY A 19 13.68 3.97 1.52
C GLY A 19 12.69 4.57 2.53
N ASP A 20 12.07 5.70 2.19
CA ASP A 20 11.02 6.30 3.01
C ASP A 20 9.67 5.57 2.80
N VAL A 21 9.55 4.39 3.41
CA VAL A 21 8.35 3.56 3.40
C VAL A 21 8.02 3.17 4.84
N SER A 22 7.21 4.00 5.51
CA SER A 22 6.79 3.73 6.91
C SER A 22 5.55 2.81 6.97
N ALA A 23 5.04 2.51 8.17
CA ALA A 23 3.73 1.88 8.35
C ALA A 23 2.56 2.80 7.91
N SER A 24 1.40 2.22 7.62
CA SER A 24 0.20 2.97 7.19
C SER A 24 -0.34 3.87 8.30
N ASP A 25 -0.35 3.39 9.54
CA ASP A 25 -0.85 4.08 10.75
C ASP A 25 -0.06 5.34 11.12
N ARG A 26 1.17 5.50 10.62
CA ARG A 26 1.93 6.73 10.74
C ARG A 26 1.24 7.92 10.04
N TYR A 27 0.45 7.67 8.99
CA TYR A 27 -0.14 8.74 8.18
C TYR A 27 -1.66 8.74 8.19
N PHE A 28 -2.29 7.57 8.32
CA PHE A 28 -3.72 7.42 8.19
C PHE A 28 -4.26 6.62 9.37
N GLU A 29 -5.36 7.09 9.96
CA GLU A 29 -6.11 6.30 10.94
C GLU A 29 -6.64 4.99 10.33
N ARG A 30 -7.05 5.04 9.05
CA ARG A 30 -7.46 3.89 8.25
C ARG A 30 -6.93 4.00 6.82
N ASP A 31 -6.27 2.96 6.33
CA ASP A 31 -5.82 2.86 4.94
C ASP A 31 -6.96 2.38 4.02
N VAL A 32 -6.88 2.72 2.74
CA VAL A 32 -7.82 2.27 1.69
C VAL A 32 -7.44 0.92 1.09
N VAL A 33 -6.38 0.29 1.59
CA VAL A 33 -5.96 -1.07 1.21
C VAL A 33 -6.03 -2.05 2.36
N ALA A 34 -6.26 -3.32 2.04
CA ALA A 34 -6.28 -4.42 2.97
C ALA A 34 -5.37 -5.57 2.48
N PRO A 35 -4.44 -6.07 3.32
CA PRO A 35 -4.11 -5.58 4.66
C PRO A 35 -3.38 -4.21 4.63
N PRO A 36 -3.45 -3.40 5.71
CA PRO A 36 -2.62 -2.20 5.83
C PRO A 36 -1.16 -2.58 6.06
N PHE A 37 -0.24 -1.70 5.68
CA PHE A 37 1.19 -1.94 5.85
C PHE A 37 1.61 -1.69 7.31
N ARG A 38 2.40 -2.62 7.84
CA ARG A 38 2.94 -2.56 9.20
C ARG A 38 4.45 -2.75 9.13
N LEU A 39 5.15 -2.16 10.09
CA LEU A 39 6.57 -2.43 10.29
C LEU A 39 6.72 -3.70 11.12
N ASN A 40 7.68 -4.53 10.71
CA ASN A 40 8.18 -5.63 11.50
C ASN A 40 9.00 -5.10 12.69
N PRO A 41 9.23 -5.92 13.74
CA PRO A 41 10.02 -5.49 14.91
C PRO A 41 11.45 -5.03 14.58
N ASP A 42 12.01 -5.48 13.47
CA ASP A 42 13.35 -5.12 12.97
C ASP A 42 13.36 -3.88 12.07
N GLY A 43 12.21 -3.20 11.91
CA GLY A 43 12.07 -2.02 11.06
C GLY A 43 11.93 -2.34 9.56
N THR A 44 11.76 -3.60 9.18
CA THR A 44 11.48 -4.01 7.80
C THR A 44 9.98 -4.02 7.51
N MET A 45 9.63 -4.30 6.25
CA MET A 45 8.24 -4.41 5.81
C MET A 45 8.12 -5.60 4.86
N ASP A 46 7.10 -6.42 5.08
CA ASP A 46 6.84 -7.57 4.22
C ASP A 46 6.37 -7.12 2.83
N VAL A 47 6.90 -7.78 1.80
CA VAL A 47 6.44 -7.62 0.43
C VAL A 47 5.13 -8.40 0.25
N PRO A 48 4.02 -7.74 -0.14
CA PRO A 48 2.76 -8.45 -0.38
C PRO A 48 2.89 -9.50 -1.50
N GLN A 49 2.35 -10.70 -1.27
CA GLN A 49 2.54 -11.87 -2.15
C GLN A 49 1.35 -12.14 -3.09
N GLY A 50 0.27 -11.38 -2.98
CA GLY A 50 -0.88 -11.53 -3.87
C GLY A 50 -0.58 -11.08 -5.32
N PRO A 51 -1.46 -11.38 -6.28
CA PRO A 51 -1.30 -10.93 -7.66
C PRO A 51 -1.18 -9.40 -7.79
N GLY A 52 -0.43 -8.95 -8.80
CA GLY A 52 -0.21 -7.52 -9.05
C GLY A 52 0.60 -6.87 -7.93
N ILE A 53 0.05 -5.83 -7.30
CA ILE A 53 0.68 -5.15 -6.15
C ILE A 53 0.42 -5.85 -4.80
N GLY A 54 -0.24 -7.02 -4.82
CA GLY A 54 -0.39 -7.91 -3.69
C GLY A 54 -1.29 -7.44 -2.54
N VAL A 55 -2.01 -6.32 -2.71
CA VAL A 55 -3.02 -5.83 -1.75
C VAL A 55 -4.38 -5.68 -2.41
N ALA A 56 -5.45 -5.83 -1.62
CA ALA A 56 -6.82 -5.54 -2.05
C ALA A 56 -7.18 -4.09 -1.69
N VAL A 57 -8.13 -3.50 -2.43
CA VAL A 57 -8.75 -2.22 -2.06
C VAL A 57 -9.92 -2.49 -1.13
N ASP A 58 -9.95 -1.80 0.02
CA ASP A 58 -11.14 -1.72 0.86
C ASP A 58 -12.16 -0.81 0.17
N ARG A 59 -12.98 -1.41 -0.70
CA ARG A 59 -13.94 -0.67 -1.54
C ARG A 59 -14.98 0.07 -0.70
N GLU A 60 -15.43 -0.53 0.39
CA GLU A 60 -16.43 0.07 1.27
C GLU A 60 -15.88 1.35 1.92
N PHE A 61 -14.65 1.31 2.43
CA PHE A 61 -14.03 2.51 2.98
C PHE A 61 -13.68 3.53 1.90
N LEU A 62 -13.15 3.08 0.76
CA LEU A 62 -12.84 3.96 -0.36
C LEU A 62 -14.08 4.72 -0.82
N ASP A 63 -15.22 4.03 -0.97
CA ASP A 63 -16.49 4.66 -1.36
C ASP A 63 -16.93 5.72 -0.35
N ARG A 64 -16.73 5.50 0.97
CA ARG A 64 -17.03 6.50 2.01
C ARG A 64 -16.18 7.77 1.94
N VAL A 65 -14.91 7.64 1.55
CA VAL A 65 -13.97 8.78 1.49
C VAL A 65 -13.84 9.37 0.08
N THR A 66 -14.59 8.85 -0.89
CA THR A 66 -14.56 9.32 -2.28
C THR A 66 -15.35 10.62 -2.44
N VAL A 67 -14.69 11.67 -2.94
CA VAL A 67 -15.31 12.99 -3.16
C VAL A 67 -15.81 13.18 -4.60
N ARG A 68 -15.22 12.46 -5.57
CA ARG A 68 -15.61 12.47 -6.99
C ARG A 68 -15.29 11.12 -7.62
N ARG A 69 -16.18 10.65 -8.50
CA ARG A 69 -16.00 9.43 -9.29
C ARG A 69 -16.56 9.66 -10.69
N GLU A 70 -15.80 9.25 -11.69
CA GLU A 70 -16.25 9.21 -13.08
C GLU A 70 -16.01 7.81 -13.64
N LEU A 71 -16.96 7.32 -14.42
CA LEU A 71 -16.90 5.99 -15.02
C LEU A 71 -16.94 6.14 -16.53
N PHE A 72 -15.83 5.83 -17.18
CA PHE A 72 -15.71 5.83 -18.63
C PHE A 72 -16.05 4.43 -19.14
N ARG A 73 -16.90 4.35 -20.16
CA ARG A 73 -17.20 3.11 -20.88
C ARG A 73 -16.65 3.26 -22.29
N MET A 74 -16.01 2.20 -22.78
CA MET A 74 -15.66 2.07 -24.20
C MET A 74 -16.91 1.84 -25.03
#